data_AF-A0A2N2VHU5-F1
#
_entry.id   AF-A0A2N2VHU5-F1
#
_cell.length_a   1.000
_cell.length_b   1.000
_cell.length_c   1.000
_cell.angle_alpha   90.00
_cell.angle_beta   90.00
_cell.angle_gamma   90.00
#
_symmetry.space_group_name_H-M   'P 1'
#
loop_
_entity.id
_entity.type
_entity.pdbx_description
1 polymer ?
#
loop_
_entity_poly.entity_id
_entity_poly.type
_entity_poly.pdbx_seq_one_letter_code
_entity_poly.pdbx_strand_id
1 'polypeptide(L)'
;MTTMTDIPAVDWQGQPIDCSACEHQDCLALGTCGPLRSCVNDRYAKRIDRFFGTNPGLAKQYITHSYFEVRAVAAKYLDLFQLNRLINDQDETVRASVSLRLPAKLLTKLIHDPDREVRVRVASRLEPADLSGMLHDPDYYVRVVIARRIAPGMLFHLARDADSAVRREVAARIGVEWLTKLADDSDDEVRLTAIRRMPANLLPPYRFDSDWRVRYEAVQRLPTEYLKSMTTDEDTTVADLARERLELETSLENRKDAYDQHQSRQ
;
A
#
# COMPACT_ATOMS: atom_id res chain seq x y z
N MET A 1 -22.14 -21.59 21.98
CA MET A 1 -22.91 -20.49 21.38
C MET A 1 -22.33 -19.19 21.90
N THR A 2 -21.44 -18.59 21.12
CA THR A 2 -20.73 -17.37 21.46
C THR A 2 -21.71 -16.22 21.51
N THR A 3 -21.87 -15.59 22.68
CA THR A 3 -22.68 -14.40 22.88
C THR A 3 -22.11 -13.28 22.02
N MET A 4 -22.80 -12.93 20.92
CA MET A 4 -22.57 -11.64 20.27
C MET A 4 -22.86 -10.58 21.32
N THR A 5 -21.84 -9.81 21.68
CA THR A 5 -22.00 -8.65 22.55
C THR A 5 -22.93 -7.68 21.81
N ASP A 6 -24.21 -7.64 22.19
CA ASP A 6 -25.20 -6.82 21.51
C ASP A 6 -24.83 -5.35 21.69
N ILE A 7 -24.42 -4.70 20.60
CA ILE A 7 -24.13 -3.26 20.60
C ILE A 7 -25.46 -2.55 20.89
N PRO A 8 -25.60 -1.81 21.99
CA PRO A 8 -26.86 -1.20 22.36
C PRO A 8 -27.32 -0.16 21.32
N ALA A 9 -28.63 0.05 21.20
CA ALA A 9 -29.22 1.10 20.37
C ALA A 9 -29.24 2.42 21.15
N VAL A 10 -28.10 3.10 21.17
CA VAL A 10 -27.94 4.41 21.78
C VAL A 10 -27.44 5.41 20.76
N ASP A 11 -27.76 6.68 20.98
CA ASP A 11 -27.26 7.77 20.17
C ASP A 11 -25.78 8.10 20.45
N TRP A 12 -25.25 9.07 19.72
CA TRP A 12 -23.84 9.51 19.86
C TRP A 12 -23.54 10.22 21.19
N GLN A 13 -24.56 10.57 21.97
CA GLN A 13 -24.44 11.07 23.34
C GLN A 13 -24.60 9.95 24.38
N GLY A 14 -24.87 8.71 23.93
CA GLY A 14 -25.07 7.55 24.77
C GLY A 14 -26.49 7.41 25.32
N GLN A 15 -27.46 8.21 24.85
CA GLN A 15 -28.86 8.10 25.26
C GLN A 15 -29.59 7.02 24.46
N PRO A 16 -30.57 6.32 25.06
CA PRO A 16 -31.40 5.38 24.33
C PRO A 16 -32.07 6.02 23.11
N ILE A 17 -32.09 5.34 21.97
CA ILE A 17 -32.78 5.83 20.78
C ILE A 17 -34.28 5.85 21.03
N ASP A 18 -34.86 7.04 21.03
CA ASP A 18 -36.31 7.25 21.11
C ASP A 18 -36.89 7.54 19.72
N CYS A 19 -37.66 6.59 19.21
CA CYS A 19 -38.33 6.75 17.92
C CYS A 19 -39.59 7.64 18.02
N SER A 20 -40.16 7.89 19.20
CA SER A 20 -41.41 8.64 19.33
C SER A 20 -41.25 10.13 19.00
N ALA A 21 -40.07 10.70 19.24
CA ALA A 21 -39.72 12.09 18.97
C ALA A 21 -38.89 12.29 17.70
N CYS A 22 -38.61 11.22 16.94
CA CYS A 22 -37.77 11.27 15.74
C CYS A 22 -38.50 11.94 14.57
N GLU A 23 -37.79 12.76 13.79
CA GLU A 23 -38.32 13.41 12.57
C GLU A 23 -38.67 12.40 11.45
N HIS A 24 -38.06 11.21 11.46
CA HIS A 24 -38.22 10.16 10.43
C HIS A 24 -39.35 9.17 10.74
N GLN A 25 -40.52 9.67 11.16
CA GLN A 25 -41.72 8.83 11.39
C GLN A 25 -42.18 8.14 10.10
N ASP A 26 -42.03 8.80 8.96
CA ASP A 26 -42.30 8.28 7.63
C ASP A 26 -41.39 7.09 7.29
N CYS A 27 -40.09 7.20 7.54
CA CYS A 27 -39.15 6.08 7.35
C CYS A 27 -39.50 4.90 8.26
N LEU A 28 -39.90 5.17 9.51
CA LEU A 28 -40.29 4.15 10.46
C LEU A 28 -41.57 3.43 10.00
N ALA A 29 -42.59 4.18 9.58
CA ALA A 29 -43.85 3.63 9.06
C ALA A 29 -43.64 2.77 7.81
N LEU A 30 -42.70 3.16 6.94
CA LEU A 30 -42.31 2.40 5.76
C LEU A 30 -41.35 1.22 6.06
N GLY A 31 -40.92 1.04 7.31
CA GLY A 31 -39.99 -0.01 7.70
C GLY A 31 -38.58 0.16 7.14
N THR A 32 -38.18 1.37 6.75
CA THR A 32 -36.83 1.66 6.21
C THR A 32 -35.82 2.04 7.30
N CYS A 33 -36.29 2.35 8.52
CA CYS A 33 -35.46 2.53 9.71
C CYS A 33 -36.04 1.78 10.94
N GLY A 34 -35.26 1.68 12.01
CA GLY A 34 -35.67 1.10 13.29
C GLY A 34 -34.47 0.82 14.21
N PRO A 35 -34.64 0.88 15.55
CA PRO A 35 -33.59 0.60 16.52
C PRO A 35 -32.92 -0.75 16.30
N LEU A 36 -31.64 -0.87 16.67
CA LEU A 36 -30.79 -2.05 16.48
C LEU A 36 -30.52 -2.45 15.00
N ARG A 37 -31.30 -1.92 14.05
CA ARG A 37 -31.24 -2.27 12.63
C ARG A 37 -30.71 -1.14 11.76
N SER A 38 -31.36 0.02 11.75
CA SER A 38 -31.07 1.08 10.77
C SER A 38 -31.53 2.40 11.35
N CYS A 39 -30.60 3.26 11.77
CA CYS A 39 -30.96 4.53 12.39
C CYS A 39 -29.81 5.53 12.20
N VAL A 40 -30.15 6.73 11.74
CA VAL A 40 -29.21 7.85 11.57
C VAL A 40 -28.70 8.40 12.90
N ASN A 41 -29.54 8.32 13.94
CA ASN A 41 -29.19 8.80 15.27
C ASN A 41 -28.36 7.80 16.07
N ASP A 42 -28.17 6.57 15.59
CA ASP A 42 -27.38 5.55 16.31
C ASP A 42 -25.88 5.89 16.26
N ARG A 43 -25.15 5.65 17.35
CA ARG A 43 -23.69 5.85 17.37
C ARG A 43 -22.93 4.85 16.50
N TYR A 44 -23.53 3.71 16.18
CA TYR A 44 -22.85 2.65 15.45
C TYR A 44 -22.89 2.92 13.94
N ALA A 45 -21.74 3.25 13.36
CA ALA A 45 -21.60 3.59 11.94
C ALA A 45 -22.29 2.61 10.97
N LYS A 46 -22.31 1.29 11.23
CA LYS A 46 -22.99 0.32 10.35
C LYS A 46 -24.52 0.45 10.36
N ARG A 47 -25.12 1.00 11.41
CA ARG A 47 -26.57 1.29 11.46
C ARG A 47 -26.91 2.60 10.75
N ILE A 48 -26.03 3.60 10.88
CA ILE A 48 -26.11 4.84 10.10
C ILE A 48 -25.98 4.51 8.60
N ASP A 49 -25.03 3.65 8.23
CA ASP A 49 -24.78 3.26 6.83
C ASP A 49 -25.99 2.53 6.24
N ARG A 50 -26.61 1.62 6.99
CA ARG A 50 -27.87 0.97 6.59
C ARG A 50 -29.02 1.96 6.43
N PHE A 51 -29.08 2.99 7.27
CA PHE A 51 -30.10 4.04 7.16
C PHE A 51 -29.98 4.80 5.84
N PHE A 52 -28.79 5.33 5.53
CA PHE A 52 -28.58 6.04 4.28
C PHE A 52 -28.60 5.11 3.06
N GLY A 53 -28.19 3.84 3.20
CA GLY A 53 -28.31 2.85 2.13
C GLY A 53 -29.76 2.59 1.71
N THR A 54 -30.69 2.63 2.67
CA THR A 54 -32.13 2.48 2.40
C THR A 54 -32.77 3.81 1.99
N ASN A 55 -32.25 4.93 2.51
CA ASN A 55 -32.79 6.27 2.32
C ASN A 55 -31.74 7.27 1.78
N PRO A 56 -31.15 7.04 0.59
CA PRO A 56 -29.98 7.82 0.12
C PRO A 56 -30.31 9.31 -0.09
N GLY A 57 -31.56 9.64 -0.46
CA GLY A 57 -32.00 11.02 -0.66
C GLY A 57 -31.97 11.89 0.61
N LEU A 58 -31.91 11.27 1.80
CA LEU A 58 -31.83 11.98 3.08
C LEU A 58 -30.41 12.42 3.43
N ALA A 59 -29.37 11.81 2.86
CA ALA A 59 -27.97 12.09 3.23
C ALA A 59 -27.61 13.59 3.15
N LYS A 60 -28.16 14.32 2.18
CA LYS A 60 -27.94 15.77 2.00
C LYS A 60 -28.40 16.63 3.19
N GLN A 61 -29.37 16.15 3.96
CA GLN A 61 -29.89 16.85 5.14
C GLN A 61 -28.92 16.78 6.32
N TYR A 62 -27.97 15.83 6.28
CA TYR A 62 -27.06 15.51 7.37
C TYR A 62 -25.64 16.06 7.21
N ILE A 63 -25.40 16.90 6.20
CA ILE A 63 -24.07 17.50 5.91
C ILE A 63 -23.57 18.36 7.07
N THR A 64 -24.45 18.94 7.88
CA THR A 64 -24.08 19.77 9.05
C THR A 64 -24.40 19.09 10.37
N HIS A 65 -24.61 17.77 10.38
CA HIS A 65 -24.96 17.04 11.59
C HIS A 65 -23.82 17.13 12.62
N SER A 66 -24.13 17.30 13.91
CA SER A 66 -23.12 17.49 14.96
C SER A 66 -22.19 16.29 15.11
N TYR A 67 -22.72 15.07 14.97
CA TYR A 67 -21.92 13.85 15.04
C TYR A 67 -21.18 13.60 13.72
N PHE A 68 -19.84 13.54 13.80
CA PHE A 68 -18.98 13.39 12.63
C PHE A 68 -19.25 12.09 11.86
N GLU A 69 -19.54 10.97 12.54
CA GLU A 69 -19.77 9.71 11.83
C GLU A 69 -21.02 9.76 10.95
N VAL A 70 -22.04 10.52 11.35
CA VAL A 70 -23.21 10.73 10.47
C VAL A 70 -22.78 11.47 9.20
N ARG A 71 -21.95 12.51 9.32
CA ARG A 71 -21.41 13.24 8.15
C ARG A 71 -20.50 12.35 7.30
N ALA A 72 -19.62 11.57 7.92
CA ALA A 72 -18.68 10.67 7.25
C ALA A 72 -19.40 9.57 6.47
N VAL A 73 -20.41 8.95 7.08
CA VAL A 73 -21.23 7.93 6.42
C VAL A 73 -22.11 8.56 5.34
N ALA A 74 -22.74 9.71 5.61
CA ALA A 74 -23.53 10.43 4.62
C ALA A 74 -22.72 10.75 3.36
N ALA A 75 -21.42 11.06 3.51
CA ALA A 75 -20.50 11.33 2.40
C ALA A 75 -20.46 10.22 1.33
N LYS A 76 -20.85 8.97 1.65
CA LYS A 76 -20.97 7.88 0.66
C LYS A 76 -22.16 8.02 -0.29
N TYR A 77 -23.19 8.77 0.10
CA TYR A 77 -24.48 8.86 -0.59
C TYR A 77 -24.73 10.24 -1.22
N LEU A 78 -23.86 11.23 -0.93
CA LEU A 78 -23.97 12.59 -1.49
C LEU A 78 -23.61 12.63 -3.00
N ASP A 79 -24.14 13.61 -3.71
CA ASP A 79 -23.62 13.97 -5.04
C ASP A 79 -22.29 14.76 -4.92
N LEU A 80 -21.62 15.04 -6.04
CA LEU A 80 -20.34 15.75 -6.04
C LEU A 80 -20.43 17.19 -5.53
N PHE A 81 -21.56 17.88 -5.77
CA PHE A 81 -21.75 19.27 -5.34
C PHE A 81 -21.88 19.33 -3.81
N GLN A 82 -22.65 18.40 -3.24
CA GLN A 82 -22.82 18.23 -1.80
C GLN A 82 -21.52 17.77 -1.13
N LEU A 83 -20.81 16.83 -1.74
CA LEU A 83 -19.55 16.30 -1.20
C LEU A 83 -18.47 17.39 -1.10
N ASN A 84 -18.43 18.33 -2.05
CA ASN A 84 -17.51 19.46 -2.02
C ASN A 84 -17.74 20.39 -0.80
N ARG A 85 -18.91 20.34 -0.14
CA ARG A 85 -19.16 21.07 1.11
C ARG A 85 -18.48 20.45 2.34
N LEU A 86 -18.11 19.17 2.27
CA LEU A 86 -17.44 18.42 3.34
C LEU A 86 -15.92 18.33 3.16
N ILE A 87 -15.37 18.92 2.10
CA ILE A 87 -13.93 18.81 1.80
C ILE A 87 -13.04 19.41 2.89
N ASN A 88 -13.52 20.46 3.57
CA ASN A 88 -12.85 21.13 4.67
C ASN A 88 -13.56 20.83 6.01
N ASP A 89 -14.23 19.67 6.13
CA ASP A 89 -14.85 19.29 7.41
C ASP A 89 -13.81 19.30 8.53
N GLN A 90 -14.22 19.68 9.74
CA GLN A 90 -13.31 19.74 10.90
C GLN A 90 -12.75 18.35 11.26
N ASP A 91 -13.50 17.29 10.98
CA ASP A 91 -13.15 15.92 11.34
C ASP A 91 -12.45 15.19 10.20
N GLU A 92 -11.30 14.61 10.48
CA GLU A 92 -10.47 13.88 9.51
C GLU A 92 -11.17 12.63 8.95
N THR A 93 -12.05 11.97 9.72
CA THR A 93 -12.81 10.80 9.25
C THR A 93 -13.81 11.22 8.17
N VAL A 94 -14.39 12.41 8.30
CA VAL A 94 -15.27 12.99 7.27
C VAL A 94 -14.46 13.36 6.02
N ARG A 95 -13.36 14.11 6.17
CA ARG A 95 -12.50 14.50 5.03
C ARG A 95 -11.94 13.28 4.31
N ALA A 96 -11.61 12.22 5.04
CA ALA A 96 -11.19 10.97 4.45
C ALA A 96 -12.31 10.25 3.69
N SER A 97 -13.53 10.21 4.25
CA SER A 97 -14.69 9.63 3.55
C SER A 97 -15.00 10.38 2.26
N VAL A 98 -14.85 11.71 2.28
CA VAL A 98 -14.91 12.58 1.10
C VAL A 98 -13.84 12.22 0.08
N SER A 99 -12.59 12.03 0.55
CA SER A 99 -11.45 11.66 -0.31
C SER A 99 -11.61 10.33 -1.03
N LEU A 100 -12.56 9.46 -0.65
CA LEU A 100 -12.83 8.20 -1.35
C LEU A 100 -13.73 8.37 -2.59
N ARG A 101 -14.45 9.49 -2.69
CA ARG A 101 -15.45 9.71 -3.76
C ARG A 101 -15.16 10.92 -4.63
N LEU A 102 -14.30 11.83 -4.19
CA LEU A 102 -13.91 12.97 -5.03
C LEU A 102 -13.24 12.51 -6.34
N PRO A 103 -13.51 13.19 -7.47
CA PRO A 103 -12.74 13.04 -8.70
C PRO A 103 -11.27 13.44 -8.48
N ALA A 104 -10.35 12.83 -9.24
CA ALA A 104 -8.90 13.07 -9.12
C ALA A 104 -8.53 14.57 -9.10
N LYS A 105 -9.13 15.37 -9.99
CA LYS A 105 -8.90 16.82 -10.06
C LYS A 105 -9.20 17.55 -8.74
N LEU A 106 -10.19 17.10 -7.97
CA LEU A 106 -10.55 17.72 -6.68
C LEU A 106 -9.76 17.14 -5.51
N LEU A 107 -9.21 15.92 -5.63
CA LEU A 107 -8.33 15.34 -4.61
C LEU A 107 -7.05 16.15 -4.40
N THR A 108 -6.60 16.88 -5.42
CA THR A 108 -5.45 17.79 -5.32
C THR A 108 -5.62 18.83 -4.20
N LYS A 109 -6.86 19.18 -3.81
CA LYS A 109 -7.13 20.09 -2.69
C LYS A 109 -6.80 19.51 -1.31
N LEU A 110 -6.65 18.19 -1.22
CA LEU A 110 -6.41 17.45 0.03
C LEU A 110 -4.98 16.92 0.15
N ILE A 111 -4.08 17.26 -0.78
CA ILE A 111 -2.68 16.76 -0.74
C ILE A 111 -1.88 17.31 0.46
N HIS A 112 -2.35 18.41 1.04
CA HIS A 112 -1.78 19.03 2.24
C HIS A 112 -2.72 18.94 3.44
N ASP A 113 -3.66 17.98 3.44
CA ASP A 113 -4.53 17.76 4.62
C ASP A 113 -3.66 17.58 5.87
N PRO A 114 -4.00 18.19 7.02
CA PRO A 114 -3.22 18.03 8.24
C PRO A 114 -3.18 16.56 8.71
N ASP A 115 -4.21 15.78 8.43
CA ASP A 115 -4.29 14.39 8.84
C ASP A 115 -3.56 13.45 7.86
N ARG A 116 -2.73 12.56 8.41
CA ARG A 116 -1.92 11.63 7.60
C ARG A 116 -2.79 10.63 6.84
N GLU A 117 -3.87 10.14 7.44
CA GLU A 117 -4.72 9.10 6.86
C GLU A 117 -5.51 9.66 5.66
N VAL A 118 -5.93 10.93 5.72
CA VAL A 118 -6.46 11.64 4.55
C VAL A 118 -5.41 11.69 3.43
N ARG A 119 -4.17 12.11 3.73
CA ARG A 119 -3.10 12.18 2.71
C ARG A 119 -2.77 10.82 2.11
N VAL A 120 -2.77 9.75 2.90
CA VAL A 120 -2.62 8.35 2.42
C VAL A 120 -3.71 7.99 1.43
N ARG A 121 -4.98 8.30 1.74
CA ARG A 121 -6.13 8.02 0.86
C ARG A 121 -6.06 8.82 -0.44
N VAL A 122 -5.65 10.08 -0.35
CA VAL A 122 -5.39 10.95 -1.51
C VAL A 122 -4.29 10.36 -2.38
N ALA A 123 -3.12 10.09 -1.82
CA ALA A 123 -1.98 9.49 -2.52
C ALA A 123 -2.30 8.10 -3.12
N SER A 124 -3.26 7.36 -2.56
CA SER A 124 -3.71 6.07 -3.10
C SER A 124 -4.63 6.20 -4.32
N ARG A 125 -5.27 7.37 -4.52
CA ARG A 125 -6.27 7.59 -5.57
C ARG A 125 -5.86 8.59 -6.65
N LEU A 126 -4.90 9.48 -6.37
CA LEU A 126 -4.38 10.41 -7.38
C LEU A 126 -3.85 9.66 -8.61
N GLU A 127 -3.94 10.28 -9.78
CA GLU A 127 -3.28 9.75 -10.97
C GLU A 127 -1.75 9.77 -10.79
N PRO A 128 -1.00 8.82 -11.35
CA PRO A 128 0.46 8.78 -11.18
C PRO A 128 1.18 10.07 -11.57
N ALA A 129 0.64 10.83 -12.53
CA ALA A 129 1.18 12.12 -12.96
C ALA A 129 1.02 13.24 -11.92
N ASP A 130 0.03 13.14 -11.02
CA ASP A 130 -0.28 14.16 -10.01
C ASP A 130 0.44 13.89 -8.67
N LEU A 131 1.07 12.73 -8.50
CA LEU A 131 1.75 12.34 -7.26
C LEU A 131 3.02 13.15 -6.96
N SER A 132 3.58 13.85 -7.96
CA SER A 132 4.79 14.66 -7.77
C SER A 132 4.60 15.76 -6.72
N GLY A 133 3.37 16.27 -6.56
CA GLY A 133 3.04 17.28 -5.54
C GLY A 133 3.16 16.79 -4.10
N MET A 134 3.29 15.48 -3.89
CA MET A 134 3.35 14.86 -2.56
C MET A 134 4.72 14.20 -2.27
N LEU A 135 5.70 14.30 -3.18
CA LEU A 135 7.01 13.63 -3.05
C LEU A 135 7.75 13.95 -1.74
N HIS A 136 7.50 15.14 -1.18
CA HIS A 136 8.12 15.63 0.05
C HIS A 136 7.13 15.63 1.23
N ASP A 137 6.10 14.77 1.20
CA ASP A 137 5.20 14.62 2.35
C ASP A 137 6.03 14.35 3.62
N PRO A 138 5.74 15.01 4.76
CA PRO A 138 6.50 14.78 5.99
C PRO A 138 6.40 13.33 6.50
N ASP A 139 5.30 12.64 6.20
CA ASP A 139 5.06 11.27 6.65
C ASP A 139 5.67 10.25 5.67
N TYR A 140 6.53 9.38 6.19
CA TYR A 140 7.22 8.37 5.38
C TYR A 140 6.25 7.37 4.73
N TYR A 141 5.12 7.06 5.37
CA TYR A 141 4.16 6.10 4.84
C TYR A 141 3.39 6.68 3.64
N VAL A 142 3.12 7.99 3.65
CA VAL A 142 2.62 8.68 2.45
C VAL A 142 3.65 8.55 1.32
N ARG A 143 4.94 8.77 1.60
CA ARG A 143 6.02 8.59 0.60
C ARG A 143 6.18 7.14 0.13
N VAL A 144 5.91 6.14 0.96
CA VAL A 144 5.81 4.72 0.57
C VAL A 144 4.69 4.51 -0.44
N VAL A 145 3.49 5.04 -0.17
CA VAL A 145 2.34 4.95 -1.11
C VAL A 145 2.67 5.62 -2.45
N ILE A 146 3.38 6.75 -2.42
CA ILE A 146 3.85 7.44 -3.62
C ILE A 146 4.88 6.58 -4.36
N ALA A 147 5.90 6.05 -3.67
CA ALA A 147 6.94 5.20 -4.25
C ALA A 147 6.37 3.95 -4.93
N ARG A 148 5.23 3.43 -4.48
CA ARG A 148 4.52 2.30 -5.12
C ARG A 148 3.84 2.66 -6.43
N ARG A 149 3.43 3.92 -6.61
CA ARG A 149 2.50 4.33 -7.68
C ARG A 149 3.06 5.33 -8.67
N ILE A 150 4.01 6.17 -8.25
CA ILE A 150 4.58 7.21 -9.11
C ILE A 150 5.23 6.58 -10.35
N ALA A 151 5.24 7.33 -11.46
CA ALA A 151 5.87 6.89 -12.70
C ALA A 151 7.32 6.43 -12.45
N PRO A 152 7.78 5.30 -13.04
CA PRO A 152 9.13 4.78 -12.79
C PRO A 152 10.24 5.81 -13.03
N GLY A 153 10.09 6.66 -14.04
CA GLY A 153 11.02 7.73 -14.36
C GLY A 153 11.12 8.83 -13.31
N MET A 154 10.25 8.86 -12.28
CA MET A 154 10.29 9.81 -11.16
C MET A 154 10.83 9.19 -9.88
N LEU A 155 11.05 7.87 -9.83
CA LEU A 155 11.49 7.17 -8.62
C LEU A 155 12.88 7.61 -8.13
N PHE A 156 13.72 8.15 -9.02
CA PHE A 156 15.04 8.66 -8.64
C PHE A 156 14.96 9.79 -7.60
N HIS A 157 13.85 10.54 -7.53
CA HIS A 157 13.63 11.57 -6.51
C HIS A 157 13.52 11.00 -5.09
N LEU A 158 13.15 9.72 -4.96
CA LEU A 158 12.98 9.02 -3.68
C LEU A 158 14.14 8.05 -3.38
N ALA A 159 15.11 7.90 -4.29
CA ALA A 159 16.20 6.94 -4.14
C ALA A 159 17.14 7.23 -2.96
N ARG A 160 17.07 8.44 -2.39
CA ARG A 160 17.81 8.86 -1.19
C ARG A 160 16.87 9.31 -0.07
N ASP A 161 15.63 8.82 -0.05
CA ASP A 161 14.70 9.10 1.03
C ASP A 161 15.34 8.74 2.38
N ALA A 162 15.04 9.50 3.43
CA ALA A 162 15.57 9.23 4.76
C ALA A 162 15.10 7.86 5.29
N ASP A 163 13.89 7.43 4.91
CA ASP A 163 13.27 6.21 5.39
C ASP A 163 13.56 5.01 4.47
N SER A 164 14.05 3.91 5.04
CA SER A 164 14.41 2.72 4.26
C SER A 164 13.20 2.00 3.67
N ALA A 165 12.01 2.10 4.27
CA ALA A 165 10.79 1.54 3.68
C ALA A 165 10.46 2.23 2.34
N VAL A 166 10.69 3.55 2.24
CA VAL A 166 10.54 4.27 0.97
C VAL A 166 11.59 3.81 -0.03
N ARG A 167 12.87 3.77 0.37
CA ARG A 167 13.97 3.33 -0.52
C ARG A 167 13.80 1.89 -1.00
N ARG A 168 13.19 1.01 -0.19
CA ARG A 168 12.87 -0.37 -0.57
C ARG A 168 11.80 -0.43 -1.65
N GLU A 169 10.74 0.36 -1.55
CA GLU A 169 9.74 0.48 -2.63
C GLU A 169 10.34 1.06 -3.92
N VAL A 170 11.30 1.98 -3.78
CA VAL A 170 12.08 2.48 -4.92
C VAL A 170 12.90 1.35 -5.55
N ALA A 171 13.67 0.59 -4.77
CA ALA A 171 14.47 -0.53 -5.25
C ALA A 171 13.63 -1.59 -5.98
N ALA A 172 12.38 -1.80 -5.54
CA ALA A 172 11.46 -2.74 -6.17
C ALA A 172 11.01 -2.32 -7.58
N ARG A 173 11.07 -1.02 -7.93
CA ARG A 173 10.45 -0.50 -9.17
C ARG A 173 11.36 0.33 -10.07
N ILE A 174 12.44 0.91 -9.54
CA ILE A 174 13.32 1.81 -10.29
C ILE A 174 13.97 1.10 -11.49
N GLY A 175 14.39 1.87 -12.50
CA GLY A 175 15.12 1.36 -13.65
C GLY A 175 16.41 0.63 -13.24
N VAL A 176 16.81 -0.36 -14.04
CA VAL A 176 17.99 -1.21 -13.79
C VAL A 176 19.27 -0.38 -13.65
N GLU A 177 19.36 0.71 -14.40
CA GLU A 177 20.48 1.66 -14.40
C GLU A 177 20.71 2.34 -13.03
N TRP A 178 19.74 2.30 -12.12
CA TRP A 178 19.85 2.85 -10.77
C TRP A 178 20.07 1.80 -9.68
N LEU A 179 19.96 0.50 -10.00
CA LEU A 179 20.00 -0.56 -8.99
C LEU A 179 21.34 -0.63 -8.26
N THR A 180 22.45 -0.34 -8.95
CA THR A 180 23.78 -0.30 -8.31
C THR A 180 23.83 0.70 -7.16
N LYS A 181 23.13 1.84 -7.27
CA LYS A 181 23.09 2.85 -6.21
C LYS A 181 22.38 2.35 -4.95
N LEU A 182 21.32 1.56 -5.11
CA LEU A 182 20.51 1.00 -4.02
C LEU A 182 21.08 -0.32 -3.49
N ALA A 183 21.88 -1.00 -4.28
CA ALA A 183 22.63 -2.16 -3.83
C ALA A 183 23.80 -1.80 -2.90
N ASP A 184 24.16 -0.51 -2.78
CA ASP A 184 25.11 0.02 -1.80
C ASP A 184 24.39 0.72 -0.61
N ASP A 185 23.09 0.49 -0.42
CA ASP A 185 22.31 1.12 0.65
C ASP A 185 22.76 0.64 2.04
N SER A 186 22.62 1.51 3.04
CA SER A 186 22.90 1.15 4.44
C SER A 186 21.95 0.07 4.97
N ASP A 187 20.73 0.03 4.45
CA ASP A 187 19.70 -0.93 4.83
C ASP A 187 19.81 -2.22 3.99
N ASP A 188 19.92 -3.35 4.66
CA ASP A 188 20.05 -4.69 4.10
C ASP A 188 18.85 -5.11 3.25
N GLU A 189 17.64 -4.79 3.65
CA GLU A 189 16.42 -5.09 2.89
C GLU A 189 16.35 -4.27 1.60
N VAL A 190 16.84 -3.03 1.60
CA VAL A 190 16.98 -2.21 0.37
C VAL A 190 18.01 -2.85 -0.56
N ARG A 191 19.20 -3.21 -0.06
CA ARG A 191 20.23 -3.90 -0.86
C ARG A 191 19.70 -5.19 -1.46
N LEU A 192 19.10 -6.05 -0.65
CA LEU A 192 18.53 -7.32 -1.08
C LEU A 192 17.44 -7.13 -2.16
N THR A 193 16.58 -6.13 -2.00
CA THR A 193 15.55 -5.81 -2.99
C THR A 193 16.17 -5.37 -4.33
N ALA A 194 17.23 -4.56 -4.29
CA ALA A 194 17.95 -4.15 -5.49
C ALA A 194 18.64 -5.34 -6.19
N ILE A 195 19.32 -6.18 -5.40
CA ILE A 195 20.07 -7.34 -5.89
C ILE A 195 19.17 -8.37 -6.57
N ARG A 196 17.97 -8.63 -6.03
CA ARG A 196 16.95 -9.50 -6.66
C ARG A 196 16.60 -9.12 -8.09
N ARG A 197 16.66 -7.82 -8.43
CA ARG A 197 16.32 -7.30 -9.77
C ARG A 197 17.53 -7.08 -10.67
N MET A 198 18.74 -7.13 -10.09
CA MET A 198 19.96 -6.76 -10.78
C MET A 198 20.37 -7.84 -11.80
N PRO A 199 20.73 -7.49 -13.05
CA PRO A 199 21.29 -8.42 -14.03
C PRO A 199 22.53 -9.17 -13.52
N ALA A 200 22.69 -10.42 -13.93
CA ALA A 200 23.75 -11.31 -13.48
C ALA A 200 25.17 -10.73 -13.63
N ASN A 201 25.42 -10.00 -14.73
CA ASN A 201 26.72 -9.39 -15.01
C ASN A 201 27.10 -8.24 -14.04
N LEU A 202 26.13 -7.71 -13.29
CA LEU A 202 26.37 -6.65 -12.30
C LEU A 202 26.48 -7.20 -10.87
N LEU A 203 26.18 -8.47 -10.64
CA LEU A 203 26.24 -9.11 -9.32
C LEU A 203 27.62 -9.36 -8.72
N PRO A 204 28.74 -9.53 -9.49
CA PRO A 204 30.01 -9.94 -8.91
C PRO A 204 30.44 -9.13 -7.68
N PRO A 205 30.37 -7.78 -7.63
CA PRO A 205 30.79 -7.02 -6.46
C PRO A 205 30.08 -7.41 -5.15
N TYR A 206 28.81 -7.81 -5.22
CA TYR A 206 27.95 -8.07 -4.06
C TYR A 206 28.13 -9.45 -3.43
N ARG A 207 29.04 -10.26 -3.98
CA ARG A 207 29.49 -11.53 -3.38
C ARG A 207 30.19 -11.35 -2.03
N PHE A 208 30.56 -10.12 -1.68
CA PHE A 208 31.20 -9.74 -0.43
C PHE A 208 30.31 -8.88 0.46
N ASP A 209 29.00 -8.83 0.21
CA ASP A 209 28.08 -8.08 1.08
C ASP A 209 28.14 -8.61 2.51
N SER A 210 28.03 -7.70 3.49
CA SER A 210 28.03 -8.08 4.91
C SER A 210 26.84 -8.95 5.30
N ASP A 211 25.71 -8.84 4.58
CA ASP A 211 24.52 -9.64 4.82
C ASP A 211 24.56 -10.92 3.96
N TRP A 212 24.53 -12.07 4.63
CA TRP A 212 24.53 -13.38 3.98
C TRP A 212 23.34 -13.58 3.03
N ARG A 213 22.18 -12.94 3.27
CA ARG A 213 21.00 -13.03 2.40
C ARG A 213 21.24 -12.34 1.06
N VAL A 214 21.98 -11.24 1.08
CA VAL A 214 22.41 -10.55 -0.15
C VAL A 214 23.41 -11.42 -0.92
N ARG A 215 24.39 -12.01 -0.22
CA ARG A 215 25.33 -12.95 -0.83
C ARG A 215 24.62 -14.17 -1.41
N TYR A 216 23.67 -14.76 -0.67
CA TYR A 216 22.83 -15.87 -1.12
C TYR A 216 22.07 -15.53 -2.40
N GLU A 217 21.41 -14.37 -2.44
CA GLU A 217 20.69 -13.90 -3.62
C GLU A 217 21.62 -13.67 -4.81
N ALA A 218 22.80 -13.08 -4.59
CA ALA A 218 23.79 -12.90 -5.64
C ALA A 218 24.30 -14.25 -6.18
N VAL A 219 24.61 -15.21 -5.29
CA VAL A 219 25.10 -16.55 -5.65
C VAL A 219 24.12 -17.32 -6.51
N GLN A 220 22.81 -17.09 -6.43
CA GLN A 220 21.84 -17.75 -7.31
C GLN A 220 22.03 -17.42 -8.81
N ARG A 221 22.58 -16.23 -9.12
CA ARG A 221 22.67 -15.72 -10.50
C ARG A 221 24.06 -15.23 -10.90
N LEU A 222 25.04 -15.34 -10.00
CA LEU A 222 26.45 -15.02 -10.26
C LEU A 222 26.97 -15.79 -11.49
N PRO A 223 27.81 -15.18 -12.34
CA PRO A 223 28.55 -15.91 -13.37
C PRO A 223 29.46 -16.98 -12.74
N THR A 224 29.62 -18.11 -13.43
CA THR A 224 30.24 -19.34 -12.91
C THR A 224 31.69 -19.13 -12.48
N GLU A 225 32.43 -18.26 -13.17
CA GLU A 225 33.81 -17.87 -12.86
C GLU A 225 33.99 -17.28 -11.44
N TYR A 226 32.93 -16.75 -10.83
CA TYR A 226 32.96 -16.20 -9.48
C TYR A 226 32.47 -17.17 -8.39
N LEU A 227 31.84 -18.30 -8.75
CA LEU A 227 31.25 -19.22 -7.76
C LEU A 227 32.31 -19.90 -6.89
N LYS A 228 33.52 -20.13 -7.42
CA LYS A 228 34.60 -20.80 -6.69
C LYS A 228 35.00 -20.05 -5.41
N SER A 229 34.95 -18.72 -5.39
CA SER A 229 35.24 -17.97 -4.16
C SER A 229 34.13 -18.07 -3.12
N MET A 230 32.92 -18.44 -3.53
CA MET A 230 31.75 -18.53 -2.65
C MET A 230 31.59 -19.93 -2.02
N THR A 231 32.29 -20.96 -2.50
CA THR A 231 32.22 -22.31 -1.91
C THR A 231 32.79 -22.40 -0.50
N THR A 232 33.49 -21.36 -0.05
CA THR A 232 34.04 -21.24 1.30
C THR A 232 33.48 -20.01 2.01
N ASP A 233 32.28 -19.57 1.64
CA ASP A 233 31.56 -18.52 2.38
C ASP A 233 31.41 -18.93 3.86
N GLU A 234 31.43 -17.93 4.75
CA GLU A 234 31.24 -18.13 6.19
C GLU A 234 29.83 -18.68 6.50
N ASP A 235 28.84 -18.34 5.68
CA ASP A 235 27.49 -18.86 5.78
C ASP A 235 27.40 -20.16 4.98
N THR A 236 27.05 -21.25 5.66
CA THR A 236 27.01 -22.58 5.06
C THR A 236 25.97 -22.67 3.95
N THR A 237 24.85 -21.95 4.06
CA THR A 237 23.77 -21.95 3.06
C THR A 237 24.25 -21.31 1.76
N VAL A 238 25.03 -20.24 1.85
CA VAL A 238 25.67 -19.60 0.70
C VAL A 238 26.72 -20.52 0.09
N ALA A 239 27.55 -21.14 0.92
CA ALA A 239 28.62 -22.03 0.48
C ALA A 239 28.09 -23.31 -0.20
N ASP A 240 27.03 -23.90 0.35
CA ASP A 240 26.34 -25.07 -0.21
C ASP A 240 25.75 -24.74 -1.58
N LEU A 241 25.04 -23.62 -1.71
CA LEU A 241 24.46 -23.18 -2.98
C LEU A 241 25.55 -22.96 -4.05
N ALA A 242 26.68 -22.37 -3.68
CA ALA A 242 27.79 -22.16 -4.60
C ALA A 242 28.38 -23.49 -5.11
N ARG A 243 28.52 -24.49 -4.23
CA ARG A 243 28.98 -25.85 -4.60
C ARG A 243 27.99 -26.52 -5.54
N GLU A 244 26.70 -26.51 -5.19
CA GLU A 244 25.63 -27.10 -6.00
C GLU A 244 25.62 -26.51 -7.42
N ARG A 245 25.72 -25.18 -7.54
CA ARG A 245 25.75 -24.52 -8.86
C ARG A 245 26.98 -24.91 -9.69
N LEU A 246 28.16 -25.05 -9.07
CA LEU A 246 29.38 -25.49 -9.77
C LEU A 246 29.28 -26.94 -10.26
N GLU A 247 28.73 -27.83 -9.45
CA GLU A 247 28.50 -29.23 -9.82
C GLU A 247 27.52 -29.35 -10.99
N LEU A 248 26.46 -28.54 -11.00
CA LEU A 248 25.49 -28.47 -12.09
C LEU A 248 26.12 -27.97 -13.39
N GLU A 249 26.94 -26.92 -13.34
CA GLU A 249 27.62 -26.40 -14.53
C GLU A 249 28.60 -27.43 -15.11
N THR A 250 29.42 -28.04 -14.25
CA THR A 250 30.36 -29.10 -14.65
C THR A 250 29.63 -30.27 -15.32
N SER A 251 28.46 -30.64 -14.78
CA SER A 251 27.62 -31.70 -15.35
C SER A 251 26.97 -31.31 -16.69
N LEU A 252 26.71 -30.02 -16.92
CA LEU A 252 26.20 -29.50 -18.19
C LEU A 252 27.30 -29.49 -19.26
N GLU A 253 28.49 -29.01 -18.92
CA GLU A 253 29.67 -29.00 -19.81
C GLU A 253 30.03 -30.42 -20.26
N ASN A 254 30.15 -31.37 -19.32
CA ASN A 254 30.44 -32.77 -19.62
C ASN A 254 29.41 -33.41 -20.58
N ARG A 255 28.12 -33.07 -20.44
CA ARG A 255 27.06 -33.57 -21.33
C ARG A 255 27.15 -32.96 -22.73
N LYS A 256 27.50 -31.68 -22.82
CA LYS A 256 27.69 -30.99 -24.11
C LYS A 256 28.88 -31.56 -24.87
N ASP A 257 30.00 -31.76 -24.19
CA ASP A 257 31.20 -32.35 -24.80
C ASP A 257 30.94 -33.76 -25.33
N ALA A 258 30.19 -34.59 -24.58
CA ALA A 258 29.80 -35.92 -25.02
C ALA A 258 28.88 -35.89 -26.27
N TYR A 259 27.99 -34.91 -26.37
CA TYR A 259 27.11 -34.72 -27.53
C TYR A 259 27.89 -34.29 -28.78
N ASP A 260 28.77 -33.29 -28.65
CA ASP A 260 29.56 -32.74 -29.75
C ASP A 260 30.55 -33.78 -30.31
N GLN A 261 31.13 -34.61 -29.43
CA GLN A 261 31.97 -35.75 -29.82
C GLN A 261 31.19 -36.84 -30.57
N HIS A 262 29.90 -37.03 -30.27
CA HIS A 262 29.06 -37.98 -30.98
C HIS A 262 28.68 -37.48 -32.39
N GLN A 263 28.36 -36.19 -32.53
CA GLN A 263 28.03 -35.60 -33.84
C GLN A 263 29.24 -35.53 -34.78
N SER A 264 30.44 -35.26 -34.26
CA SER A 264 31.66 -35.15 -35.08
C SER A 264 32.17 -36.50 -35.63
N ARG A 265 31.56 -37.62 -35.20
CA ARG A 265 31.89 -38.99 -35.64
C ARG A 265 30.88 -39.58 -36.63
N GLN A 266 29.81 -38.85 -36.96
CA GLN A 266 28.82 -39.19 -38.00
C GLN A 266 29.13 -38.40 -39.28
#